data_AF-A0A509LKK4-F1
#
_entry.id   AF-A0A509LKK4-F1
#
_cell.length_a   1.000
_cell.length_b   1.000
_cell.length_c   1.000
_cell.angle_alpha   90.00
_cell.angle_beta   90.00
_cell.angle_gamma   90.00
#
_symmetry.space_group_name_H-M   'P 1'
#
loop_
_entity.id
_entity.type
_entity.pdbx_description
1 polymer ?
#
loop_
_entity_poly.entity_id
_entity_poly.type
_entity_poly.pdbx_seq_one_letter_code
_entity_poly.pdbx_strand_id
1 'polypeptide(L)' 'MKNCLGVNGVNDKILKVKQLLVELESDAKQFPALDRNSKRALASIKMLELNISDIVAFDLADS' A
#
# COMPACT_ATOMS: atom_id res chain seq x y z
N MET A 1 14.70 19.42 -1.89
CA MET A 1 13.23 19.50 -2.10
C MET A 1 12.79 19.08 -3.52
N LYS A 2 13.11 17.87 -4.02
CA LYS A 2 12.62 17.42 -5.35
C LYS A 2 11.84 16.08 -5.35
N ASN A 3 11.88 15.29 -4.27
CA ASN A 3 11.24 13.96 -4.26
C ASN A 3 9.81 13.92 -3.69
N CYS A 4 9.42 14.88 -2.84
CA CYS A 4 8.16 14.80 -2.08
C CYS A 4 6.88 14.84 -2.95
N LEU A 5 6.88 15.57 -4.08
CA LEU A 5 5.74 15.61 -5.01
C LEU A 5 5.48 14.27 -5.72
N GLY A 6 6.53 13.51 -6.00
CA GLY A 6 6.41 12.17 -6.59
C GLY A 6 5.90 11.14 -5.58
N VAL A 7 6.36 11.25 -4.33
CA VAL A 7 6.00 10.33 -3.25
C VAL A 7 4.51 10.39 -2.94
N ASN A 8 3.91 11.57 -2.86
CA ASN A 8 2.47 11.72 -2.61
C ASN A 8 1.62 11.02 -3.69
N GLY A 9 1.97 11.20 -4.97
CA GLY A 9 1.24 10.56 -6.07
C GLY A 9 1.40 9.03 -6.12
N VAL A 10 2.52 8.50 -5.62
CA VAL A 10 2.71 7.04 -5.46
C VAL A 10 1.92 6.53 -4.25
N ASN A 11 1.96 7.25 -3.13
CA ASN A 11 1.19 6.92 -1.93
C ASN A 11 -0.32 6.85 -2.23
N ASP A 12 -0.87 7.81 -2.97
CA ASP A 12 -2.28 7.81 -3.36
C ASP A 12 -2.67 6.55 -4.16
N LYS A 13 -1.77 6.06 -5.02
CA LYS A 13 -1.99 4.83 -5.78
C LYS A 13 -1.95 3.60 -4.87
N ILE A 14 -1.00 3.54 -3.94
CA ILE A 14 -0.90 2.45 -2.96
C ILE A 14 -2.17 2.38 -2.11
N LEU A 15 -2.66 3.53 -1.62
CA LEU A 15 -3.90 3.60 -0.83
C LEU A 15 -5.14 3.19 -1.62
N LYS A 16 -5.24 3.56 -2.91
CA LYS A 16 -6.34 3.10 -3.78
C LYS A 16 -6.32 1.60 -3.98
N VAL A 17 -5.15 1.00 -4.21
CA VAL A 17 -5.03 -0.46 -4.37
C VAL A 17 -5.35 -1.17 -3.06
N LYS A 18 -4.91 -0.63 -1.91
CA LYS A 18 -5.25 -1.14 -0.59
C LYS A 18 -6.77 -1.21 -0.39
N GLN A 19 -7.47 -0.11 -0.69
CA GLN A 19 -8.91 -0.02 -0.54
C GLN A 19 -9.63 -1.09 -1.37
N LEU A 20 -9.25 -1.24 -2.64
CA LEU A 20 -9.81 -2.26 -3.53
C LEU A 20 -9.56 -3.69 -3.02
N LEU A 21 -8.40 -3.96 -2.43
CA LEU A 21 -8.07 -5.28 -1.88
C LEU A 21 -8.84 -5.59 -0.58
N VAL A 22 -9.09 -4.58 0.25
CA VAL A 22 -9.95 -4.73 1.45
C VAL A 22 -11.39 -5.04 1.05
N GLU A 23 -11.91 -4.34 0.03
CA GLU A 23 -13.23 -4.62 -0.54
C GLU A 23 -13.29 -6.06 -1.09
N LEU A 24 -12.27 -6.44 -1.87
CA LEU A 24 -12.17 -7.79 -2.44
C LEU A 24 -12.06 -8.88 -1.36
N GLU A 25 -11.32 -8.66 -0.27
CA GLU A 25 -11.28 -9.56 0.89
C GLU A 25 -12.65 -9.69 1.56
N SER A 26 -13.33 -8.57 1.80
CA SER A 26 -14.65 -8.53 2.44
C SER A 26 -15.71 -9.30 1.63
N ASP A 27 -15.66 -9.20 0.31
CA ASP A 27 -16.58 -9.87 -0.61
C ASP A 27 -16.22 -11.34 -0.83
N ALA A 28 -14.98 -11.74 -0.51
CA ALA A 28 -14.46 -13.08 -0.74
C ALA A 28 -14.87 -14.14 0.30
N LYS A 29 -15.79 -13.83 1.23
CA LYS A 29 -16.21 -14.75 2.31
C LYS A 29 -16.65 -16.13 1.81
N GLN A 30 -17.20 -16.23 0.61
CA GLN A 30 -17.65 -17.47 -0.01
C GLN A 30 -16.60 -18.12 -0.94
N PHE A 31 -15.45 -17.47 -1.13
CA PHE A 31 -14.39 -17.88 -2.05
C PHE A 31 -13.05 -17.99 -1.30
N PRO A 32 -12.75 -19.12 -0.63
CA PRO A 32 -11.58 -19.25 0.25
C PRO A 32 -10.24 -18.97 -0.45
N ALA A 33 -10.13 -19.28 -1.74
CA ALA A 33 -8.94 -18.95 -2.52
C ALA A 33 -8.80 -17.44 -2.74
N LEU A 34 -9.91 -16.73 -2.95
CA LEU A 34 -9.91 -15.28 -3.13
C LEU A 34 -9.56 -14.58 -1.80
N ASP A 35 -10.16 -14.99 -0.67
CA ASP A 35 -9.85 -14.45 0.66
C ASP A 35 -8.34 -14.55 0.97
N ARG A 36 -7.75 -15.73 0.76
CA ARG A 36 -6.31 -15.96 0.99
C ARG A 36 -5.43 -15.17 0.03
N ASN A 37 -5.84 -14.96 -1.22
CA ASN A 37 -5.07 -14.17 -2.17
C ASN A 37 -5.16 -12.68 -1.85
N SER A 38 -6.35 -12.17 -1.49
CA SER A 38 -6.56 -10.78 -1.08
C SER A 38 -5.70 -10.44 0.15
N LYS A 39 -5.67 -11.31 1.18
CA LYS A 39 -4.80 -11.15 2.36
C LYS A 39 -3.31 -11.10 2.01
N ARG A 40 -2.84 -11.98 1.11
CA ARG A 40 -1.45 -11.96 0.64
C ARG A 40 -1.13 -10.69 -0.13
N ALA A 41 -2.03 -10.23 -0.99
CA ALA A 41 -1.86 -8.98 -1.71
C ALA A 41 -1.83 -7.78 -0.74
N LEU A 42 -2.69 -7.76 0.28
CA LEU A 42 -2.67 -6.72 1.34
C LEU A 42 -1.34 -6.69 2.08
N ALA A 43 -0.72 -7.83 2.37
CA ALA A 43 0.62 -7.88 2.95
C ALA A 43 1.68 -7.25 2.04
N SER A 44 1.63 -7.51 0.73
CA SER A 44 2.51 -6.86 -0.24
C SER A 44 2.28 -5.34 -0.31
N ILE A 45 1.01 -4.89 -0.26
CA ILE A 45 0.69 -3.46 -0.20
C ILE A 45 1.23 -2.81 1.07
N LYS A 46 1.16 -3.50 2.22
CA LYS A 46 1.75 -3.01 3.47
C LYS A 46 3.27 -2.79 3.34
N MET A 47 3.97 -3.66 2.62
CA MET A 47 5.39 -3.47 2.34
C MET A 47 5.66 -2.23 1.49
N LEU A 48 4.82 -1.95 0.49
CA LEU A 48 4.94 -0.72 -0.29
C LEU A 48 4.70 0.55 0.55
N GLU A 49 3.72 0.52 1.47
CA GLU A 49 3.51 1.61 2.43
C GLU A 49 4.76 1.87 3.28
N LEU A 50 5.41 0.80 3.77
CA LEU A 50 6.66 0.91 4.53
C LEU A 50 7.79 1.49 3.69
N ASN A 51 7.97 1.01 2.44
CA ASN A 51 9.02 1.53 1.57
C ASN A 51 8.86 3.04 1.29
N ILE A 52 7.63 3.52 1.13
CA ILE A 52 7.36 4.96 1.01
C ILE A 52 7.63 5.70 2.33
N SER A 53 7.21 5.13 3.45
CA SER A 53 7.44 5.72 4.77
C SER A 53 8.93 5.89 5.05
N ASP A 54 9.75 4.89 4.70
CA ASP A 54 11.20 4.92 4.84
C ASP A 54 11.81 6.07 4.03
N ILE A 55 11.41 6.23 2.77
CA ILE A 55 11.89 7.34 1.91
C ILE A 55 11.59 8.69 2.55
N VAL A 56 10.37 8.90 3.06
CA VAL A 56 9.99 10.15 3.73
C VAL A 56 10.81 10.36 5.02
N ALA A 57 11.03 9.30 5.79
CA ALA A 57 11.83 9.35 7.01
C ALA A 57 13.30 9.71 6.72
N PHE A 58 13.91 9.14 5.67
CA PHE A 58 15.27 9.48 5.24
C PHE A 58 15.37 10.94 4.75
N ASP A 59 14.43 11.39 3.91
CA ASP A 59 14.40 12.78 3.42
C ASP A 59 14.35 13.81 4.58
N LEU A 60 13.63 13.48 5.67
CA LEU A 60 13.55 14.33 6.87
C LEU A 60 14.80 14.28 7.76
N ALA A 61 15.53 13.16 7.78
CA ALA A 61 16.74 13.00 8.57
C ALA A 61 17.96 13.71 7.95
N ASP A 62 17.97 13.86 6.62
CA ASP A 62 19.01 14.55 5.85
C ASP A 62 18.77 16.08 5.69
N SER A 63 17.67 16.61 6.26
CA SER A 63 17.27 18.04 6.20
C SER A 63 17.62 18.79 7.47
#